data_AF-A0A1Y2IC29-F1
#
_entry.id   AF-A0A1Y2IC29-F1
#
_cell.length_a   1.000
_cell.length_b   1.000
_cell.length_c   1.000
_cell.angle_alpha   90.00
_cell.angle_beta   90.00
_cell.angle_gamma   90.00
#
_symmetry.space_group_name_H-M   'P 1'
#
loop_
_entity.id
_entity.type
_entity.pdbx_description
1 polymer ?
#
loop_
_entity_poly.entity_id
_entity_poly.type
_entity_poly.pdbx_seq_one_letter_code
_entity_poly.pdbx_strand_id
1 'polypeptide(L)'
;MPEPVTEPVPELHEQRIDEPPTPVHYTLPAAHEVIGLHPSHQTASAYSLGERDGASLAESTHHDTDERMPLLGHAGPKSASRAKASDAIAIPFPSGPVTGELAATNTIRTLGWKEYVLPDSSYYYHHSALRITTDIDLRNPKKLQVVTEYVEKRLPREGTVPPPEGWELWLKDVGVTKHEVIPVKSWVCHKLRIITSEPPPIVTGEGYMLERFSEDDKLDMEYRYWGFLEGHPAHMPLPSETHAEALDALKWSYTDCLLPSTRPAPPPFAPQECQELMNLLRSFDSTSQNAVVVQTRIVSRVLLRVAQWRQIYYRPDKPLPRDAIKGTPETRIPFRRAMVDFLIGCLCLGIPYIFMTRTHHYSFDEESGLHTAGPMLMLSACACLVAAVILSASVTFLSLPQLDDVARLTGFLAILFSASSMVSSVLALFRYKTDIDRTVVYIGSEGLRHLSRSRIIMSLPLVFLAWAIAAFMTGITFYSFRGASVTNRMEVRHPFEAYTHWAVVGTLGALGGMLFVVAVFARR
;
A
#
# COMPACT_ATOMS: atom_id res chain seq x y z
N MET A 1 32.39 -76.64 14.23
CA MET A 1 32.47 -75.27 13.69
C MET A 1 32.19 -75.37 12.20
N PRO A 2 31.03 -74.88 11.72
CA PRO A 2 30.71 -74.86 10.30
C PRO A 2 31.30 -73.60 9.63
N GLU A 3 31.73 -73.76 8.38
CA GLU A 3 32.29 -72.72 7.51
C GLU A 3 31.28 -71.59 7.22
N PRO A 4 31.76 -70.34 7.04
CA PRO A 4 30.89 -69.22 6.70
C PRO A 4 30.49 -69.26 5.22
N VAL A 5 29.17 -69.15 5.01
CA VAL A 5 28.50 -69.03 3.73
C VAL A 5 28.86 -67.69 3.08
N THR A 6 29.46 -67.73 1.90
CA THR A 6 29.80 -66.57 1.06
C THR A 6 28.56 -66.11 0.30
N GLU A 7 28.07 -64.90 0.59
CA GLU A 7 27.02 -64.24 -0.21
C GLU A 7 27.56 -63.79 -1.58
N PRO A 8 26.78 -63.94 -2.67
CA PRO A 8 27.20 -63.52 -3.99
C PRO A 8 27.12 -62.00 -4.17
N VAL A 9 28.19 -61.45 -4.73
CA VAL A 9 28.37 -60.03 -5.10
C VAL A 9 27.33 -59.64 -6.17
N PRO A 10 26.61 -58.51 -6.02
CA PRO A 10 25.65 -58.07 -7.02
C PRO A 10 26.35 -57.56 -8.30
N GLU A 11 25.87 -58.04 -9.44
CA GLU A 11 26.30 -57.64 -10.78
C GLU A 11 26.09 -56.14 -11.02
N LEU A 12 27.19 -55.44 -11.33
CA LEU A 12 27.20 -54.06 -11.81
C LEU A 12 26.50 -54.00 -13.17
N HIS A 13 25.31 -53.40 -13.21
CA HIS A 13 24.68 -52.95 -14.44
C HIS A 13 25.56 -51.90 -15.12
N GLU A 14 26.15 -52.27 -16.26
CA GLU A 14 26.76 -51.35 -17.23
C GLU A 14 25.70 -50.33 -17.68
N GLN A 15 25.79 -49.12 -17.14
CA GLN A 15 25.07 -47.95 -17.63
C GLN A 15 25.60 -47.59 -19.02
N ARG A 16 24.77 -47.87 -20.02
CA ARG A 16 24.91 -47.43 -21.40
C ARG A 16 25.05 -45.91 -21.41
N ILE A 17 26.23 -45.43 -21.81
CA ILE A 17 26.51 -44.02 -22.04
C ILE A 17 25.74 -43.63 -23.31
N ASP A 18 24.65 -42.87 -23.14
CA ASP A 18 23.94 -42.23 -24.24
C ASP A 18 24.84 -41.13 -24.85
N GLU A 19 25.16 -41.28 -26.13
CA GLU A 19 25.84 -40.26 -26.93
C GLU A 19 25.04 -38.94 -26.93
N PRO A 20 25.68 -37.78 -26.74
CA PRO A 20 24.99 -36.50 -26.84
C PRO A 20 24.50 -36.24 -28.28
N PRO A 21 23.29 -35.70 -28.47
CA PRO A 21 22.73 -35.44 -29.80
C PRO A 21 23.61 -34.46 -30.58
N THR A 22 23.90 -34.82 -31.82
CA THR A 22 24.68 -34.04 -32.78
C THR A 22 24.05 -32.64 -32.96
N PRO A 23 24.85 -31.55 -32.90
CA PRO A 23 24.32 -30.20 -33.06
C PRO A 23 23.74 -30.00 -34.46
N VAL A 24 22.48 -29.55 -34.52
CA VAL A 24 21.78 -29.21 -35.76
C VAL A 24 22.40 -27.93 -36.33
N HIS A 25 23.17 -28.08 -37.41
CA HIS A 25 23.70 -26.96 -38.19
C HIS A 25 22.62 -26.44 -39.14
N TYR A 26 22.10 -25.24 -38.88
CA TYR A 26 21.35 -24.48 -39.88
C TYR A 26 22.33 -23.71 -40.76
N THR A 27 22.38 -24.04 -42.05
CA THR A 27 23.13 -23.27 -43.05
C THR A 27 22.45 -21.92 -43.24
N LEU A 28 23.17 -20.83 -42.94
CA LEU A 28 22.73 -19.48 -43.28
C LEU A 28 22.51 -19.37 -44.80
N PRO A 29 21.41 -18.71 -45.25
CA PRO A 29 21.18 -18.46 -46.66
C PRO A 29 22.31 -17.60 -47.24
N ALA A 30 22.61 -17.84 -48.52
CA ALA A 30 23.73 -17.20 -49.20
C ALA A 30 23.53 -15.67 -49.29
N ALA A 31 24.61 -14.92 -49.07
CA ALA A 31 24.61 -13.46 -48.94
C ALA A 31 24.06 -12.66 -50.14
N HIS A 32 23.67 -13.30 -51.24
CA HIS A 32 23.08 -12.67 -52.41
C HIS A 32 21.54 -12.62 -52.39
N GLU A 33 20.88 -13.21 -51.37
CA GLU A 33 19.42 -13.17 -51.21
C GLU A 33 18.94 -12.14 -50.17
N VAL A 34 19.85 -11.36 -49.56
CA VAL A 34 19.47 -10.22 -48.70
C VAL A 34 19.24 -9.00 -49.59
N ILE A 35 17.95 -8.71 -49.77
CA ILE A 35 17.31 -7.64 -50.54
C ILE A 35 18.15 -6.35 -50.55
N GLY A 36 18.59 -5.96 -51.75
CA GLY A 36 19.24 -4.69 -52.02
C GLY A 36 18.30 -3.51 -51.76
N LEU A 37 18.83 -2.52 -51.04
CA LEU A 37 18.24 -1.19 -50.87
C LEU A 37 18.07 -0.51 -52.24
N HIS A 38 16.83 -0.39 -52.71
CA HIS A 38 16.45 0.55 -53.75
C HIS A 38 16.14 1.91 -53.11
N PRO A 39 16.76 3.02 -53.55
CA PRO A 39 16.38 4.36 -53.10
C PRO A 39 15.18 4.84 -53.92
N SER A 40 13.98 4.76 -53.37
CA SER A 40 12.78 5.35 -53.98
C SER A 40 12.55 6.78 -53.49
N HIS A 41 12.74 7.67 -54.44
CA HIS A 41 12.11 8.98 -54.64
C HIS A 41 11.01 9.45 -53.66
N GLN A 42 11.17 10.73 -53.28
CA GLN A 42 10.13 11.71 -52.95
C GLN A 42 8.72 11.34 -53.41
N THR A 43 7.80 11.20 -52.46
CA THR A 43 6.38 11.51 -52.65
C THR A 43 5.84 12.22 -51.41
N ALA A 44 5.24 13.38 -51.63
CA ALA A 44 4.55 14.17 -50.62
C ALA A 44 3.23 13.47 -50.27
N SER A 45 3.01 13.16 -48.99
CA SER A 45 1.70 12.71 -48.50
C SER A 45 0.92 13.90 -47.94
N ALA A 46 -0.07 14.32 -48.70
CA ALA A 46 -1.17 15.13 -48.22
C ALA A 46 -2.04 14.27 -47.28
N TYR A 47 -2.06 14.61 -46.00
CA TYR A 47 -3.15 14.23 -45.10
C TYR A 47 -3.88 15.52 -44.71
N SER A 48 -4.87 15.84 -45.54
CA SER A 48 -5.94 16.79 -45.25
C SER A 48 -6.91 16.10 -44.30
N LEU A 49 -6.95 16.55 -43.04
CA LEU A 49 -8.01 16.19 -42.09
C LEU A 49 -9.08 17.27 -42.13
N GLY A 50 -10.29 16.79 -42.39
CA GLY A 50 -11.45 17.59 -42.75
C GLY A 50 -11.84 18.62 -41.71
N GLU A 51 -11.95 19.83 -42.23
CA GLU A 51 -12.89 20.88 -41.88
C GLU A 51 -14.28 20.28 -41.60
N ARG A 52 -14.76 20.41 -40.36
CA ARG A 52 -16.19 20.31 -40.07
C ARG A 52 -16.59 21.45 -39.15
N ASP A 53 -17.18 22.45 -39.78
CA ASP A 53 -17.94 23.52 -39.16
C ASP A 53 -19.05 22.95 -38.26
N GLY A 54 -19.14 23.53 -37.06
CA GLY A 54 -20.16 23.21 -36.07
C GLY A 54 -20.11 24.24 -34.95
N ALA A 55 -20.78 25.36 -35.18
CA ALA A 55 -20.89 26.49 -34.28
C ALA A 55 -21.26 26.11 -32.84
N SER A 56 -20.50 26.61 -31.87
CA SER A 56 -21.06 27.06 -30.60
C SER A 56 -20.22 28.21 -30.05
N LEU A 57 -20.89 29.35 -29.86
CA LEU A 57 -20.38 30.50 -29.13
C LEU A 57 -20.07 30.09 -27.69
N ALA A 58 -18.82 30.23 -27.29
CA ALA A 58 -18.47 30.50 -25.90
C ALA A 58 -17.29 31.48 -25.90
N GLU A 59 -17.61 32.68 -25.46
CA GLU A 59 -16.77 33.86 -25.35
C GLU A 59 -15.62 33.61 -24.36
N SER A 60 -14.40 33.43 -24.88
CA SER A 60 -13.18 33.37 -24.09
C SER A 60 -12.62 34.77 -23.88
N THR A 61 -12.79 35.30 -22.68
CA THR A 61 -12.05 36.47 -22.22
C THR A 61 -10.62 36.04 -21.90
N HIS A 62 -9.71 36.34 -22.82
CA HIS A 62 -8.27 36.22 -22.63
C HIS A 62 -7.84 37.17 -21.51
N HIS A 63 -7.38 36.62 -20.38
CA HIS A 63 -6.65 37.37 -19.36
C HIS A 63 -5.17 37.04 -19.52
N ASP A 64 -4.46 37.90 -20.26
CA ASP A 64 -3.00 37.95 -20.24
C ASP A 64 -2.56 38.42 -18.86
N THR A 65 -1.92 37.53 -18.11
CA THR A 65 -1.25 37.85 -16.85
C THR A 65 0.24 38.02 -17.14
N ASP A 66 0.67 39.28 -17.13
CA ASP A 66 2.04 39.71 -17.31
C ASP A 66 2.85 39.44 -16.03
N GLU A 67 3.61 38.33 -16.01
CA GLU A 67 4.41 37.90 -14.86
C GLU A 67 5.74 38.67 -14.68
N ARG A 68 5.93 39.83 -15.32
CA ARG A 68 7.17 40.62 -15.20
C ARG A 68 7.10 41.79 -14.23
N MET A 69 6.05 41.91 -13.44
CA MET A 69 5.91 43.00 -12.47
C MET A 69 6.44 42.64 -11.08
N PRO A 70 7.52 43.28 -10.58
CA PRO A 70 7.96 43.10 -9.20
C PRO A 70 6.96 43.74 -8.23
N LEU A 71 6.39 42.91 -7.34
CA LEU A 71 5.48 43.33 -6.28
C LEU A 71 6.23 44.09 -5.16
N LEU A 72 6.49 45.37 -5.37
CA LEU A 72 6.85 46.31 -4.31
C LEU A 72 5.87 47.47 -4.32
N GLY A 73 4.82 47.32 -3.52
CA GLY A 73 3.85 48.38 -3.24
C GLY A 73 4.49 49.51 -2.45
N HIS A 74 4.60 50.67 -3.10
CA HIS A 74 4.88 51.96 -2.50
C HIS A 74 3.76 52.36 -1.53
N ALA A 75 4.10 52.57 -0.25
CA ALA A 75 3.28 53.32 0.69
C ALA A 75 3.62 54.82 0.57
N GLY A 76 2.60 55.64 0.31
CA GLY A 76 2.71 57.10 0.26
C GLY A 76 2.88 57.78 1.63
N PRO A 77 3.22 59.08 1.66
CA PRO A 77 4.07 59.66 2.68
C PRO A 77 3.32 60.53 3.69
N LYS A 78 3.69 60.47 4.99
CA LYS A 78 3.51 61.57 5.95
C LYS A 78 4.62 61.63 7.00
N SER A 79 5.41 62.70 6.89
CA SER A 79 6.00 63.54 7.94
C SER A 79 7.06 62.98 8.92
N ALA A 80 8.28 63.47 8.68
CA ALA A 80 9.43 63.73 9.55
C ALA A 80 9.29 63.67 11.09
N SER A 81 10.20 62.92 11.72
CA SER A 81 11.17 63.43 12.73
C SER A 81 12.28 62.38 12.98
N ARG A 82 13.52 62.68 12.59
CA ARG A 82 14.67 63.03 13.46
C ARG A 82 15.12 61.93 14.46
N ALA A 83 16.09 61.14 13.99
CA ALA A 83 17.29 60.61 14.67
C ALA A 83 17.16 59.86 16.02
N LYS A 84 17.53 58.56 16.02
CA LYS A 84 18.63 58.01 16.84
C LYS A 84 18.93 56.55 16.50
N ALA A 85 20.15 56.16 16.88
CA ALA A 85 20.90 54.97 16.49
C ALA A 85 20.30 53.63 16.97
N SER A 86 20.74 52.58 16.26
CA SER A 86 20.99 51.21 16.73
C SER A 86 19.92 50.56 17.61
N ASP A 87 19.13 49.67 17.02
CA ASP A 87 18.95 48.32 17.54
C ASP A 87 18.20 47.47 16.52
N ALA A 88 18.90 46.47 15.96
CA ALA A 88 18.29 45.41 15.20
C ALA A 88 17.54 44.51 16.18
N ILE A 89 16.22 44.67 16.26
CA ILE A 89 15.34 43.70 16.91
C ILE A 89 15.29 42.46 16.00
N ALA A 90 16.26 41.58 16.20
CA ALA A 90 16.17 40.20 15.76
C ALA A 90 15.06 39.54 16.59
N ILE A 91 14.03 39.03 15.92
CA ILE A 91 13.07 38.11 16.51
C ILE A 91 13.87 36.84 16.86
N PRO A 92 14.05 36.48 18.14
CA PRO A 92 14.78 35.29 18.49
C PRO A 92 13.90 34.09 18.17
N PHE A 93 14.28 33.31 17.15
CA PHE A 93 13.87 31.92 17.11
C PHE A 93 14.39 31.26 18.39
N PRO A 94 13.56 30.52 19.14
CA PRO A 94 14.01 29.81 20.32
C PRO A 94 15.01 28.74 19.88
N SER A 95 16.29 29.09 19.92
CA SER A 95 17.38 28.14 19.93
C SER A 95 17.26 27.42 21.27
N GLY A 96 16.58 26.27 21.23
CA GLY A 96 16.67 25.27 22.29
C GLY A 96 18.14 24.91 22.55
N PRO A 97 18.45 24.20 23.64
CA PRO A 97 19.82 24.01 24.11
C PRO A 97 20.65 23.18 23.10
N VAL A 98 21.28 23.85 22.14
CA VAL A 98 22.17 23.29 21.09
C VAL A 98 23.35 22.53 21.71
N THR A 99 23.69 22.80 22.97
CA THR A 99 24.81 22.16 23.67
C THR A 99 24.62 20.66 23.88
N GLY A 100 23.40 20.17 24.07
CA GLY A 100 23.13 18.75 24.31
C GLY A 100 23.30 17.88 23.06
N GLU A 101 22.85 18.37 21.91
CA GLU A 101 22.87 17.62 20.64
C GLU A 101 24.29 17.52 20.05
N LEU A 102 25.09 18.58 20.18
CA LEU A 102 26.51 18.58 19.79
C LEU A 102 27.35 17.60 20.62
N ALA A 103 27.04 17.46 21.91
CA ALA A 103 27.73 16.50 22.77
C ALA A 103 27.41 15.05 22.36
N ALA A 104 26.13 14.73 22.13
CA ALA A 104 25.69 13.40 21.71
C ALA A 104 26.29 12.99 20.36
N THR A 105 26.27 13.89 19.37
CA THR A 105 26.84 13.63 18.03
C THR A 105 28.34 13.38 18.07
N ASN A 106 29.09 14.09 18.93
CA ASN A 106 30.51 13.82 19.14
C ASN A 106 30.74 12.43 19.77
N THR A 107 29.96 12.06 20.80
CA THR A 107 30.06 10.71 21.41
C THR A 107 29.80 9.61 20.40
N ILE A 108 28.74 9.74 19.59
CA ILE A 108 28.37 8.77 18.54
C ILE A 108 29.53 8.60 17.54
N ARG A 109 30.13 9.71 17.08
CA ARG A 109 31.29 9.67 16.17
C ARG A 109 32.54 9.04 16.80
N THR A 110 32.83 9.32 18.07
CA THR A 110 33.97 8.70 18.77
C THR A 110 33.83 7.18 18.89
N LEU A 111 32.60 6.67 18.91
CA LEU A 111 32.28 5.24 18.92
C LEU A 111 32.26 4.64 17.49
N GLY A 112 32.69 5.37 16.46
CA GLY A 112 32.78 4.87 15.08
C GLY A 112 31.48 4.95 14.28
N TRP A 113 30.41 5.51 14.84
CA TRP A 113 29.14 5.68 14.15
C TRP A 113 29.11 6.97 13.33
N LYS A 114 28.65 6.86 12.09
CA LYS A 114 28.36 7.98 11.21
C LYS A 114 26.85 8.15 11.09
N GLU A 115 26.38 9.33 11.46
CA GLU A 115 24.99 9.74 11.29
C GLU A 115 24.73 10.22 9.87
N TYR A 116 23.60 9.77 9.31
CA TYR A 116 23.08 10.20 8.03
C TYR A 116 21.70 10.82 8.24
N VAL A 117 21.52 12.05 7.75
CA VAL A 117 20.25 12.78 7.79
C VAL A 117 19.69 12.82 6.38
N LEU A 118 18.46 12.34 6.21
CA LEU A 118 17.77 12.29 4.93
C LEU A 118 16.88 13.53 4.72
N PRO A 119 16.50 13.85 3.46
CA PRO A 119 15.66 15.02 3.16
C PRO A 119 14.27 15.00 3.82
N ASP A 120 13.77 13.82 4.19
CA ASP A 120 12.51 13.66 4.95
C ASP A 120 12.70 13.88 6.46
N SER A 121 13.86 14.40 6.89
CA SER A 121 14.27 14.56 8.29
C SER A 121 14.42 13.25 9.07
N SER A 122 14.29 12.09 8.42
CA SER A 122 14.65 10.83 9.05
C SER A 122 16.17 10.68 9.13
N TYR A 123 16.62 9.92 10.12
CA TYR A 123 18.04 9.69 10.37
C TYR A 123 18.30 8.23 10.63
N TYR A 124 19.49 7.79 10.24
CA TYR A 124 20.01 6.46 10.53
C TYR A 124 21.51 6.56 10.79
N TYR A 125 22.07 5.49 11.35
CA TYR A 125 23.47 5.45 11.75
C TYR A 125 24.17 4.25 11.12
N HIS A 126 25.39 4.46 10.64
CA HIS A 126 26.21 3.42 10.03
C HIS A 126 27.60 3.38 10.66
N HIS A 127 28.05 2.19 11.03
CA HIS A 127 29.39 1.93 11.55
C HIS A 127 30.23 1.22 10.48
N SER A 128 31.11 1.96 9.82
CA SER A 128 31.86 1.47 8.65
C SER A 128 32.78 0.29 8.97
N ALA A 129 33.53 0.34 10.07
CA ALA A 129 34.48 -0.73 10.42
C ALA A 129 33.80 -2.06 10.79
N LEU A 130 32.60 -2.01 11.38
CA LEU A 130 31.83 -3.19 11.77
C LEU A 130 30.79 -3.60 10.72
N ARG A 131 30.54 -2.76 9.71
CA ARG A 131 29.48 -2.89 8.69
C ARG A 131 28.11 -3.14 9.33
N ILE A 132 27.75 -2.22 10.22
CA ILE A 132 26.46 -2.24 10.92
C ILE A 132 25.69 -0.97 10.57
N THR A 133 24.42 -1.11 10.20
CA THR A 133 23.48 -0.01 10.02
C THR A 133 22.34 -0.14 11.03
N THR A 134 21.85 0.98 11.56
CA THR A 134 20.75 0.99 12.50
C THR A 134 19.83 2.20 12.35
N ASP A 135 18.53 1.94 12.45
CA ASP A 135 17.46 2.94 12.56
C ASP A 135 17.22 3.39 14.02
N ILE A 136 17.92 2.78 14.98
CA ILE A 136 17.75 3.07 16.40
C ILE A 136 18.35 4.45 16.68
N ASP A 137 17.56 5.33 17.30
CA ASP A 137 18.03 6.67 17.65
C ASP A 137 19.18 6.66 18.68
N LEU A 138 20.41 6.77 18.18
CA LEU A 138 21.62 6.80 18.99
C LEU A 138 21.85 8.13 19.71
N ARG A 139 21.09 9.20 19.41
CA ARG A 139 21.12 10.46 20.19
C ARG A 139 20.60 10.23 21.61
N ASN A 140 19.77 9.21 21.80
CA ASN A 140 19.32 8.80 23.13
C ASN A 140 20.40 7.93 23.80
N PRO A 141 21.01 8.38 24.92
CA PRO A 141 22.12 7.67 25.54
C PRO A 141 21.74 6.27 26.04
N LYS A 142 20.47 6.06 26.43
CA LYS A 142 19.99 4.72 26.84
C LYS A 142 19.94 3.76 25.66
N LYS A 143 19.48 4.23 24.50
CA LYS A 143 19.42 3.42 23.27
C LYS A 143 20.82 3.13 22.76
N LEU A 144 21.70 4.13 22.76
CA LEU A 144 23.12 3.97 22.43
C LEU A 144 23.77 2.92 23.33
N GLN A 145 23.57 2.99 24.64
CA GLN A 145 24.10 1.99 25.58
C GLN A 145 23.63 0.57 25.25
N VAL A 146 22.34 0.38 24.94
CA VAL A 146 21.78 -0.94 24.56
C VAL A 146 22.39 -1.44 23.25
N VAL A 147 22.54 -0.58 22.25
CA VAL A 147 23.16 -0.93 20.96
C VAL A 147 24.64 -1.27 21.15
N THR A 148 25.39 -0.45 21.89
CA THR A 148 26.80 -0.70 22.21
C THR A 148 26.96 -2.02 22.97
N GLU A 149 26.15 -2.27 24.01
CA GLU A 149 26.19 -3.53 24.75
C GLU A 149 25.86 -4.73 23.86
N TYR A 150 24.88 -4.59 22.96
CA TYR A 150 24.52 -5.65 22.01
C TYR A 150 25.70 -5.97 21.07
N VAL A 151 26.31 -4.92 20.49
CA VAL A 151 27.44 -5.05 19.55
C VAL A 151 28.68 -5.62 20.23
N GLU A 152 29.01 -5.19 21.45
CA GLU A 152 30.21 -5.64 22.15
C GLU A 152 30.06 -7.03 22.79
N LYS A 153 28.91 -7.34 23.37
CA LYS A 153 28.75 -8.57 24.19
C LYS A 153 28.04 -9.70 23.45
N ARG A 154 27.02 -9.41 22.66
CA ARG A 154 26.20 -10.45 22.01
C ARG A 154 26.71 -10.81 20.63
N LEU A 155 27.05 -9.81 19.82
CA LEU A 155 27.43 -10.05 18.42
C LEU A 155 28.64 -11.01 18.27
N PRO A 156 29.74 -10.88 19.05
CA PRO A 156 30.89 -11.79 18.92
C PRO A 156 30.60 -13.24 19.34
N ARG A 157 29.52 -13.48 20.10
CA ARG A 157 29.10 -14.83 20.49
C ARG A 157 28.26 -15.51 19.42
N GLU A 158 27.64 -14.73 18.54
CA GLU A 158 26.64 -15.21 17.57
C GLU A 158 27.20 -15.37 16.15
N GLY A 159 28.36 -14.77 15.84
CA GLY A 159 28.96 -14.88 14.51
C GLY A 159 30.30 -14.15 14.36
N THR A 160 30.85 -14.22 13.14
CA THR A 160 32.06 -13.48 12.78
C THR A 160 31.77 -11.99 12.62
N VAL A 161 32.54 -11.16 13.32
CA VAL A 161 32.46 -9.70 13.26
C VAL A 161 33.85 -9.17 12.86
N PRO A 162 33.96 -8.35 11.80
CA PRO A 162 32.90 -7.92 10.90
C PRO A 162 32.36 -9.07 10.02
N PRO A 163 31.15 -8.95 9.46
CA PRO A 163 30.59 -9.96 8.55
C PRO A 163 31.48 -10.20 7.31
N PRO A 164 31.28 -11.25 6.50
CA PRO A 164 32.02 -11.44 5.24
C PRO A 164 31.80 -10.29 4.24
N GLU A 165 32.71 -10.06 3.30
CA GLU A 165 32.57 -8.99 2.29
C GLU A 165 31.23 -9.07 1.54
N GLY A 166 30.63 -7.92 1.24
CA GLY A 166 29.29 -7.82 0.64
C GLY A 166 28.12 -8.02 1.62
N TRP A 167 28.39 -8.40 2.88
CA TRP A 167 27.40 -8.49 3.94
C TRP A 167 27.45 -7.29 4.88
N GLU A 168 26.26 -6.94 5.37
CA GLU A 168 26.01 -5.88 6.33
C GLU A 168 24.98 -6.34 7.38
N LEU A 169 25.18 -5.92 8.63
CA LEU A 169 24.22 -6.16 9.71
C LEU A 169 23.29 -4.95 9.86
N TRP A 170 21.99 -5.19 9.84
CA TRP A 170 20.97 -4.18 10.10
C TRP A 170 20.30 -4.41 11.45
N LEU A 171 20.37 -3.41 12.34
CA LEU A 171 19.74 -3.44 13.66
C LEU A 171 18.51 -2.54 13.69
N LYS A 172 17.35 -3.12 13.99
CA LYS A 172 16.06 -2.42 14.11
C LYS A 172 15.56 -2.40 15.55
N ASP A 173 14.83 -1.36 15.91
CA ASP A 173 14.06 -1.31 17.15
C ASP A 173 12.72 -2.06 16.96
N VAL A 174 12.49 -3.15 17.69
CA VAL A 174 11.18 -3.84 17.72
C VAL A 174 10.51 -3.66 19.08
N GLY A 175 11.01 -2.72 19.89
CA GLY A 175 10.44 -2.37 21.19
C GLY A 175 8.96 -2.03 21.09
N VAL A 176 8.11 -2.85 21.70
CA VAL A 176 6.65 -2.64 21.76
C VAL A 176 6.32 -1.46 22.69
N THR A 177 7.17 -1.22 23.68
CA THR A 177 7.01 -0.12 24.64
C THR A 177 8.00 1.00 24.31
N LYS A 178 7.57 2.27 24.49
CA LYS A 178 8.42 3.45 24.24
C LYS A 178 9.73 3.48 25.06
N HIS A 179 9.87 2.60 26.05
CA HIS A 179 10.96 2.63 27.03
C HIS A 179 11.89 1.43 26.96
N GLU A 180 11.53 0.37 26.24
CA GLU A 180 12.35 -0.84 26.11
C GLU A 180 12.76 -1.01 24.66
N VAL A 181 14.06 -0.86 24.39
CA VAL A 181 14.64 -1.12 23.07
C VAL A 181 15.10 -2.57 23.02
N ILE A 182 14.53 -3.33 22.09
CA ILE A 182 14.94 -4.69 21.82
C ILE A 182 15.51 -4.70 20.40
N PRO A 183 16.85 -4.69 20.24
CA PRO A 183 17.47 -4.71 18.93
C PRO A 183 17.20 -6.06 18.26
N VAL A 184 16.59 -6.02 17.08
CA VAL A 184 16.43 -7.18 16.20
C VAL A 184 17.41 -7.06 15.06
N LYS A 185 18.16 -8.14 14.84
CA LYS A 185 19.14 -8.24 13.76
C LYS A 185 18.50 -8.74 12.47
N SER A 186 18.98 -8.19 11.36
CA SER A 186 18.76 -8.72 10.01
C SER A 186 20.08 -8.60 9.26
N TRP A 187 20.37 -9.55 8.39
CA TRP A 187 21.58 -9.58 7.57
C TRP A 187 21.24 -9.20 6.15
N VAL A 188 21.95 -8.21 5.63
CA VAL A 188 21.79 -7.67 4.29
C VAL A 188 22.95 -8.18 3.45
N CYS A 189 22.65 -8.87 2.35
CA CYS A 189 23.65 -9.28 1.37
C CYS A 189 23.49 -8.41 0.11
N HIS A 190 24.42 -7.48 -0.10
CA HIS A 190 24.38 -6.54 -1.22
C HIS A 190 24.61 -7.22 -2.58
N LYS A 191 25.45 -8.26 -2.60
CA LYS A 191 25.76 -9.02 -3.82
C LYS A 191 24.55 -9.81 -4.32
N LEU A 192 23.83 -10.46 -3.41
CA LEU A 192 22.63 -11.24 -3.73
C LEU A 192 21.33 -10.43 -3.66
N ARG A 193 21.39 -9.19 -3.16
CA ARG A 193 20.24 -8.29 -3.00
C ARG A 193 19.12 -8.88 -2.14
N ILE A 194 19.50 -9.48 -1.02
CA ILE A 194 18.56 -10.15 -0.09
C ILE A 194 18.74 -9.66 1.34
N ILE A 195 17.65 -9.78 2.12
CA ILE A 195 17.67 -9.60 3.58
C ILE A 195 17.17 -10.88 4.25
N THR A 196 17.96 -11.43 5.16
CA THR A 196 17.64 -12.65 5.92
C THR A 196 17.85 -12.45 7.42
N SER A 197 17.13 -13.20 8.24
CA SER A 197 17.37 -13.24 9.69
C SER A 197 18.51 -14.20 10.06
N GLU A 198 18.87 -15.11 9.16
CA GLU A 198 19.93 -16.08 9.35
C GLU A 198 21.32 -15.46 9.12
N PRO A 199 22.34 -15.81 9.93
CA PRO A 199 23.69 -15.31 9.73
C PRO A 199 24.29 -15.78 8.40
N PRO A 200 25.26 -15.03 7.85
CA PRO A 200 25.97 -15.46 6.64
C PRO A 200 26.64 -16.82 6.86
N PRO A 201 26.69 -17.69 5.83
CA PRO A 201 27.32 -18.99 5.94
C PRO A 201 28.82 -18.83 6.20
N ILE A 202 29.36 -19.67 7.07
CA ILE A 202 30.79 -19.66 7.45
C ILE A 202 31.67 -20.22 6.31
N VAL A 203 31.08 -21.04 5.44
CA VAL A 203 31.77 -21.67 4.30
C VAL A 203 31.55 -20.80 3.07
N THR A 204 32.65 -20.34 2.48
CA THR A 204 32.82 -19.44 1.31
C THR A 204 32.20 -19.93 -0.01
N GLY A 205 31.21 -20.82 0.03
CA GLY A 205 30.43 -21.22 -1.13
C GLY A 205 29.24 -20.30 -1.34
N GLU A 206 29.41 -19.21 -2.11
CA GLU A 206 28.36 -18.23 -2.41
C GLU A 206 27.09 -18.85 -3.04
N GLY A 207 27.22 -20.00 -3.71
CA GLY A 207 26.11 -20.68 -4.39
C GLY A 207 25.08 -21.37 -3.47
N TYR A 208 25.49 -21.85 -2.30
CA TYR A 208 24.62 -22.69 -1.45
C TYR A 208 23.50 -21.92 -0.75
N MET A 209 23.65 -20.59 -0.59
CA MET A 209 22.62 -19.78 0.07
C MET A 209 21.39 -19.58 -0.80
N LEU A 210 21.57 -19.38 -2.10
CA LEU A 210 20.46 -19.04 -3.00
C LEU A 210 19.58 -20.26 -3.31
N GLU A 211 20.13 -21.47 -3.31
CA GLU A 211 19.37 -22.71 -3.50
C GLU A 211 18.49 -23.06 -2.29
N ARG A 212 18.81 -22.54 -1.10
CA ARG A 212 18.07 -22.84 0.13
C ARG A 212 16.70 -22.16 0.21
N PHE A 213 16.53 -21.06 -0.51
CA PHE A 213 15.29 -20.29 -0.52
C PHE A 213 14.47 -20.65 -1.76
N SER A 214 13.17 -20.84 -1.57
CA SER A 214 12.26 -20.93 -2.70
C SER A 214 12.36 -19.64 -3.53
N GLU A 215 12.10 -19.71 -4.85
CA GLU A 215 11.88 -18.50 -5.66
C GLU A 215 10.86 -17.56 -5.00
N ASP A 216 9.94 -18.17 -4.25
CA ASP A 216 8.96 -17.52 -3.39
C ASP A 216 9.52 -16.59 -2.34
N ASP A 217 10.54 -17.06 -1.64
CA ASP A 217 11.18 -16.27 -0.62
C ASP A 217 12.20 -15.30 -1.23
N LYS A 218 12.74 -15.58 -2.42
CA LYS A 218 13.68 -14.69 -3.12
C LYS A 218 13.07 -13.33 -3.46
N LEU A 219 11.87 -13.29 -4.06
CA LEU A 219 11.22 -11.99 -4.35
C LEU A 219 10.89 -11.23 -3.07
N ASP A 220 10.52 -11.91 -1.98
CA ASP A 220 10.24 -11.28 -0.69
C ASP A 220 11.50 -10.67 -0.07
N MET A 221 12.63 -11.38 -0.18
CA MET A 221 13.93 -10.88 0.27
C MET A 221 14.44 -9.74 -0.59
N GLU A 222 14.24 -9.79 -1.90
CA GLU A 222 14.58 -8.72 -2.84
C GLU A 222 13.74 -7.46 -2.56
N TYR A 223 12.43 -7.61 -2.36
CA TYR A 223 11.54 -6.52 -1.96
C TYR A 223 12.01 -5.86 -0.66
N ARG A 224 12.39 -6.66 0.34
CA ARG A 224 12.98 -6.15 1.60
C ARG A 224 14.31 -5.43 1.38
N TYR A 225 15.15 -5.95 0.50
CA TYR A 225 16.45 -5.35 0.16
C TYR A 225 16.28 -3.96 -0.46
N TRP A 226 15.40 -3.83 -1.46
CA TRP A 226 15.15 -2.53 -2.08
C TRP A 226 14.52 -1.54 -1.10
N GLY A 227 13.64 -2.01 -0.20
CA GLY A 227 13.10 -1.18 0.88
C GLY A 227 14.18 -0.72 1.86
N PHE A 228 15.17 -1.56 2.17
CA PHE A 228 16.32 -1.18 2.98
C PHE A 228 17.17 -0.11 2.31
N LEU A 229 17.51 -0.28 1.02
CA LEU A 229 18.30 0.71 0.29
C LEU A 229 17.58 2.04 0.09
N GLU A 230 16.27 2.02 -0.10
CA GLU A 230 15.46 3.24 -0.14
C GLU A 230 15.54 3.99 1.19
N GLY A 231 15.51 3.26 2.30
CA GLY A 231 15.61 3.81 3.66
C GLY A 231 17.02 4.25 4.05
N HIS A 232 18.06 3.69 3.42
CA HIS A 232 19.47 3.92 3.77
C HIS A 232 20.36 4.19 2.55
N PRO A 233 20.08 5.23 1.74
CA PRO A 233 20.73 5.43 0.45
C PRO A 233 22.15 5.99 0.50
N ALA A 234 22.62 6.47 1.66
CA ALA A 234 23.81 7.32 1.76
C ALA A 234 25.10 6.61 2.21
N HIS A 235 25.03 5.39 2.75
CA HIS A 235 26.21 4.66 3.22
C HIS A 235 26.73 3.64 2.22
N MET A 236 25.91 3.19 1.27
CA MET A 236 26.27 2.17 0.27
C MET A 236 25.99 2.69 -1.15
N PRO A 237 27.03 3.04 -1.94
CA PRO A 237 26.84 3.45 -3.32
C PRO A 237 26.46 2.25 -4.18
N LEU A 238 25.44 2.41 -5.02
CA LEU A 238 25.00 1.33 -5.89
C LEU A 238 26.06 0.93 -6.93
N PRO A 239 26.19 -0.37 -7.25
CA PRO A 239 26.89 -0.81 -8.44
C PRO A 239 26.28 -0.19 -9.71
N SER A 240 27.12 0.17 -10.68
CA SER A 240 26.66 0.74 -11.96
C SER A 240 25.71 -0.20 -12.72
N GLU A 241 25.86 -1.52 -12.55
CA GLU A 241 24.97 -2.53 -13.11
C GLU A 241 23.53 -2.39 -12.62
N THR A 242 23.34 -2.00 -11.35
CA THR A 242 22.00 -1.81 -10.76
C THR A 242 21.29 -0.60 -11.34
N HIS A 243 22.04 0.46 -11.69
CA HIS A 243 21.50 1.62 -12.38
C HIS A 243 21.05 1.26 -13.82
N ALA A 244 21.86 0.49 -14.54
CA ALA A 244 21.50 0.00 -15.87
C ALA A 244 20.24 -0.89 -15.83
N GLU A 245 20.13 -1.76 -14.84
CA GLU A 245 18.96 -2.61 -14.64
C GLU A 245 17.67 -1.82 -14.38
N ALA A 246 17.73 -0.77 -13.56
CA ALA A 246 16.57 0.10 -13.35
C ALA A 246 16.15 0.83 -14.64
N LEU A 247 17.12 1.29 -15.44
CA LEU A 247 16.84 1.87 -16.76
C LEU A 247 16.20 0.85 -17.71
N ASP A 248 16.67 -0.39 -17.70
CA ASP A 248 16.13 -1.45 -18.55
C ASP A 248 14.74 -1.89 -18.11
N ALA A 249 14.46 -1.94 -16.80
CA ALA A 249 13.11 -2.18 -16.28
C ALA A 249 12.11 -1.09 -16.71
N LEU A 250 12.54 0.18 -16.70
CA LEU A 250 11.71 1.30 -17.18
C LEU A 250 11.47 1.23 -18.70
N LYS A 251 12.51 0.93 -19.49
CA LYS A 251 12.36 0.71 -20.94
C LYS A 251 11.41 -0.44 -21.23
N TRP A 252 11.55 -1.56 -20.52
CA TRP A 252 10.68 -2.72 -20.69
C TRP A 252 9.22 -2.36 -20.41
N SER A 253 8.97 -1.69 -19.29
CA SER A 253 7.63 -1.23 -18.90
C SER A 253 7.03 -0.25 -19.92
N TYR A 254 7.84 0.66 -20.45
CA TYR A 254 7.45 1.58 -21.52
C TYR A 254 7.10 0.84 -22.81
N THR A 255 7.89 -0.15 -23.22
CA THR A 255 7.62 -0.97 -24.39
C THR A 255 6.34 -1.78 -24.24
N ASP A 256 6.08 -2.37 -23.06
CA ASP A 256 4.84 -3.10 -22.78
C ASP A 256 3.59 -2.19 -22.84
N CYS A 257 3.73 -0.88 -22.59
CA CYS A 257 2.65 0.07 -22.78
C CYS A 257 2.39 0.40 -24.27
N LEU A 258 3.47 0.50 -25.07
CA LEU A 258 3.39 0.88 -26.48
C LEU A 258 2.99 -0.28 -27.39
N LEU A 259 3.43 -1.48 -27.04
CA LEU A 259 3.17 -2.72 -27.76
C LEU A 259 2.22 -3.56 -26.90
N PRO A 260 0.90 -3.52 -27.16
CA PRO A 260 -0.07 -4.23 -26.35
C PRO A 260 0.32 -5.70 -26.20
N SER A 261 0.72 -6.07 -25.00
CA SER A 261 1.02 -7.45 -24.66
C SER A 261 -0.30 -8.21 -24.53
N THR A 262 -0.34 -9.46 -24.99
CA THR A 262 -1.49 -10.36 -24.72
C THR A 262 -1.52 -10.81 -23.26
N ARG A 263 -0.54 -10.40 -22.44
CA ARG A 263 -0.48 -10.73 -21.01
C ARG A 263 -1.57 -9.98 -20.23
N PRO A 264 -2.18 -10.64 -19.23
CA PRO A 264 -3.23 -10.04 -18.42
C PRO A 264 -2.71 -9.01 -17.39
N ALA A 265 -1.39 -8.93 -17.16
CA ALA A 265 -0.82 -8.04 -16.17
C ALA A 265 -0.46 -6.69 -16.81
N PRO A 266 -0.99 -5.55 -16.30
CA PRO A 266 -0.57 -4.22 -16.75
C PRO A 266 0.89 -3.96 -16.36
N PRO A 267 1.62 -3.08 -17.08
CA PRO A 267 3.00 -2.73 -16.74
C PRO A 267 3.10 -2.01 -15.40
N PRO A 268 4.26 -2.09 -14.70
CA PRO A 268 4.43 -1.48 -13.37
C PRO A 268 4.42 0.05 -13.37
N PHE A 269 4.68 0.70 -14.52
CA PHE A 269 4.78 2.15 -14.68
C PHE A 269 3.96 2.60 -15.89
N ALA A 270 3.40 3.81 -15.79
CA ALA A 270 2.76 4.47 -16.92
C ALA A 270 3.79 4.99 -17.94
N PRO A 271 3.41 5.21 -19.22
CA PRO A 271 4.32 5.67 -20.25
C PRO A 271 5.03 6.99 -19.90
N GLN A 272 4.29 7.94 -19.33
CA GLN A 272 4.82 9.25 -18.92
C GLN A 272 5.80 9.12 -17.77
N GLU A 273 5.45 8.34 -16.74
CA GLU A 273 6.34 8.05 -15.60
C GLU A 273 7.67 7.45 -16.06
N CYS A 274 7.62 6.48 -17.00
CA CYS A 274 8.83 5.89 -17.57
C CYS A 274 9.75 6.93 -18.21
N GLN A 275 9.20 7.85 -19.01
CA GLN A 275 9.99 8.89 -19.67
C GLN A 275 10.63 9.84 -18.66
N GLU A 276 9.86 10.30 -17.68
CA GLU A 276 10.35 11.20 -16.61
C GLU A 276 11.44 10.52 -15.77
N LEU A 277 11.22 9.30 -15.32
CA LEU A 277 12.18 8.54 -14.51
C LEU A 277 13.46 8.21 -15.29
N MET A 278 13.35 7.85 -16.58
CA MET A 278 14.53 7.63 -17.43
C MET A 278 15.34 8.91 -17.62
N ASN A 279 14.67 10.05 -17.84
CA ASN A 279 15.34 11.33 -18.00
C ASN A 279 16.03 11.75 -16.69
N LEU A 280 15.35 11.58 -15.56
CA LEU A 280 15.88 11.84 -14.22
C LEU A 280 17.12 10.96 -13.95
N LEU A 281 17.04 9.65 -14.19
CA LEU A 281 18.15 8.72 -13.97
C LEU A 281 19.36 8.98 -14.87
N ARG A 282 19.15 9.53 -16.08
CA ARG A 282 20.23 9.96 -17.00
C ARG A 282 20.83 11.31 -16.63
N SER A 283 20.10 12.15 -15.89
CA SER A 283 20.56 13.49 -15.52
C SER A 283 21.54 13.51 -14.34
N PHE A 284 21.71 12.40 -13.62
CA PHE A 284 22.66 12.33 -12.51
C PHE A 284 24.09 12.17 -13.01
N ASP A 285 24.87 13.23 -12.86
CA ASP A 285 26.32 13.17 -13.01
C ASP A 285 26.96 12.60 -11.74
N SER A 286 27.83 11.59 -11.89
CA SER A 286 28.51 10.84 -10.82
C SER A 286 29.44 11.69 -9.92
N THR A 287 29.53 13.00 -10.14
CA THR A 287 30.55 13.86 -9.53
C THR A 287 30.17 14.36 -8.14
N SER A 288 28.89 14.44 -7.78
CA SER A 288 28.46 14.95 -6.47
C SER A 288 27.98 13.85 -5.54
N GLN A 289 28.48 13.82 -4.31
CA GLN A 289 28.09 12.83 -3.30
C GLN A 289 26.58 12.86 -3.02
N ASN A 290 25.98 14.05 -2.98
CA ASN A 290 24.54 14.20 -2.79
C ASN A 290 23.74 13.61 -3.97
N ALA A 291 24.23 13.75 -5.21
CA ALA A 291 23.59 13.10 -6.36
C ALA A 291 23.62 11.57 -6.23
N VAL A 292 24.71 10.98 -5.72
CA VAL A 292 24.80 9.52 -5.52
C VAL A 292 23.75 9.01 -4.53
N VAL A 293 23.49 9.76 -3.45
CA VAL A 293 22.44 9.42 -2.48
C VAL A 293 21.07 9.47 -3.13
N VAL A 294 20.77 10.54 -3.86
CA VAL A 294 19.47 10.72 -4.53
C VAL A 294 19.28 9.67 -5.62
N GLN A 295 20.30 9.40 -6.43
CA GLN A 295 20.32 8.34 -7.44
C GLN A 295 20.06 6.98 -6.81
N THR A 296 20.73 6.66 -5.70
CA THR A 296 20.54 5.39 -4.97
C THR A 296 19.10 5.23 -4.51
N ARG A 297 18.50 6.31 -3.97
CA ARG A 297 17.09 6.31 -3.57
C ARG A 297 16.13 6.12 -4.74
N ILE A 298 16.38 6.77 -5.88
CA ILE A 298 15.50 6.66 -7.06
C ILE A 298 15.60 5.26 -7.67
N VAL A 299 16.82 4.75 -7.86
CA VAL A 299 17.05 3.40 -8.41
C VAL A 299 16.42 2.35 -7.50
N SER A 300 16.62 2.44 -6.18
CA SER A 300 15.96 1.53 -5.23
C SER A 300 14.44 1.63 -5.27
N ARG A 301 13.85 2.82 -5.40
CA ARG A 301 12.39 2.97 -5.57
C ARG A 301 11.86 2.34 -6.86
N VAL A 302 12.56 2.52 -7.97
CA VAL A 302 12.17 1.90 -9.25
C VAL A 302 12.17 0.38 -9.10
N LEU A 303 13.26 -0.20 -8.59
CA LEU A 303 13.37 -1.64 -8.42
C LEU A 303 12.43 -2.19 -7.34
N LEU A 304 12.14 -1.41 -6.29
CA LEU A 304 11.13 -1.74 -5.29
C LEU A 304 9.73 -1.86 -5.92
N ARG A 305 9.33 -0.90 -6.77
CA ARG A 305 8.03 -0.93 -7.47
C ARG A 305 7.96 -2.11 -8.45
N VAL A 306 9.06 -2.45 -9.12
CA VAL A 306 9.16 -3.66 -9.96
C VAL A 306 9.01 -4.93 -9.13
N ALA A 307 9.71 -5.05 -8.01
CA ALA A 307 9.62 -6.21 -7.11
C ALA A 307 8.19 -6.36 -6.55
N GLN A 308 7.57 -5.25 -6.13
CA GLN A 308 6.18 -5.23 -5.67
C GLN A 308 5.20 -5.69 -6.76
N TRP A 309 5.38 -5.18 -7.98
CA TRP A 309 4.56 -5.59 -9.13
C TRP A 309 4.70 -7.09 -9.39
N ARG A 310 5.93 -7.63 -9.40
CA ARG A 310 6.16 -9.07 -9.57
C ARG A 310 5.45 -9.88 -8.48
N GLN A 311 5.51 -9.44 -7.23
CA GLN A 311 4.82 -10.12 -6.14
C GLN A 311 3.30 -10.12 -6.34
N ILE A 312 2.69 -9.00 -6.72
CA ILE A 312 1.22 -8.89 -6.88
C ILE A 312 0.72 -9.77 -8.03
N TYR A 313 1.41 -9.75 -9.18
CA TYR A 313 0.91 -10.40 -10.39
C TYR A 313 1.36 -11.85 -10.56
N TYR A 314 2.54 -12.21 -10.04
CA TYR A 314 2.99 -13.61 -10.06
C TYR A 314 2.63 -14.37 -8.78
N ARG A 315 2.21 -13.68 -7.70
CA ARG A 315 1.78 -14.29 -6.43
C ARG A 315 0.59 -13.59 -5.78
N PRO A 316 -0.60 -13.67 -6.40
CA PRO A 316 -1.79 -13.08 -5.81
C PRO A 316 -2.13 -13.67 -4.42
N ASP A 317 -1.70 -14.90 -4.13
CA ASP A 317 -2.06 -15.62 -2.90
C ASP A 317 -1.17 -15.27 -1.69
N LYS A 318 -0.03 -14.60 -1.87
CA LYS A 318 0.91 -14.26 -0.79
C LYS A 318 0.94 -12.74 -0.58
N PRO A 319 0.58 -12.22 0.61
CA PRO A 319 0.63 -10.79 0.87
C PRO A 319 2.08 -10.29 0.89
N LEU A 320 2.28 -9.03 0.48
CA LEU A 320 3.59 -8.37 0.51
C LEU A 320 4.20 -8.41 1.93
N PRO A 321 5.52 -8.65 2.06
CA PRO A 321 6.20 -8.60 3.34
C PRO A 321 6.06 -7.22 4.00
N ARG A 322 5.28 -7.15 5.08
CA ARG A 322 5.02 -5.89 5.81
C ARG A 322 6.26 -5.33 6.53
N ASP A 323 7.26 -6.17 6.78
CA ASP A 323 8.47 -5.81 7.52
C ASP A 323 9.48 -4.99 6.70
N ALA A 324 9.28 -4.92 5.37
CA ALA A 324 10.19 -4.28 4.42
C ALA A 324 10.08 -2.74 4.46
N ILE A 325 8.86 -2.22 4.53
CA ILE A 325 8.61 -0.78 4.45
C ILE A 325 8.80 -0.18 5.83
N LYS A 326 10.02 0.33 6.05
CA LYS A 326 10.43 1.29 7.09
C LYS A 326 9.64 1.17 8.39
N GLY A 327 9.90 0.10 9.14
CA GLY A 327 9.83 0.08 10.60
C GLY A 327 8.58 0.69 11.23
N THR A 328 7.41 0.69 10.57
CA THR A 328 6.18 0.88 11.33
C THR A 328 6.16 -0.33 12.26
N PRO A 329 6.41 -0.15 13.57
CA PRO A 329 6.23 -1.26 14.48
C PRO A 329 4.83 -1.74 14.16
N GLU A 330 4.66 -3.04 13.87
CA GLU A 330 3.35 -3.64 13.79
C GLU A 330 2.67 -3.17 15.06
N THR A 331 1.82 -2.16 14.92
CA THR A 331 1.34 -1.44 16.08
C THR A 331 0.25 -2.37 16.49
N ARG A 332 0.61 -3.35 17.36
CA ARG A 332 -0.29 -4.36 17.86
C ARG A 332 -1.55 -3.60 18.17
N ILE A 333 -2.59 -3.89 17.39
CA ILE A 333 -3.84 -3.16 17.41
C ILE A 333 -4.21 -3.17 18.89
N PRO A 334 -4.20 -2.02 19.59
CA PRO A 334 -4.40 -2.03 21.03
C PRO A 334 -5.71 -2.77 21.28
N PHE A 335 -5.79 -3.62 22.29
CA PHE A 335 -6.95 -4.49 22.52
C PHE A 335 -8.28 -3.71 22.44
N ARG A 336 -8.28 -2.45 22.91
CA ARG A 336 -9.39 -1.50 22.75
C ARG A 336 -9.80 -1.27 21.29
N ARG A 337 -8.85 -1.10 20.38
CA ARG A 337 -9.10 -0.97 18.93
C ARG A 337 -9.62 -2.26 18.34
N ALA A 338 -9.12 -3.43 18.76
CA ALA A 338 -9.69 -4.71 18.33
C ALA A 338 -11.15 -4.88 18.78
N MET A 339 -11.47 -4.47 20.03
CA MET A 339 -12.86 -4.44 20.50
C MET A 339 -13.72 -3.44 19.74
N VAL A 340 -13.20 -2.24 19.44
CA VAL A 340 -13.92 -1.23 18.65
C VAL A 340 -14.15 -1.74 17.23
N ASP A 341 -13.14 -2.33 16.59
CA ASP A 341 -13.25 -2.94 15.26
C ASP A 341 -14.23 -4.12 15.27
N PHE A 342 -14.27 -4.92 16.33
CA PHE A 342 -15.27 -5.98 16.51
C PHE A 342 -16.69 -5.43 16.68
N LEU A 343 -16.87 -4.39 17.52
CA LEU A 343 -18.16 -3.72 17.70
C LEU A 343 -18.64 -3.06 16.41
N ILE A 344 -17.73 -2.38 15.69
CA ILE A 344 -18.01 -1.80 14.37
C ILE A 344 -18.32 -2.91 13.37
N GLY A 345 -17.60 -4.03 13.39
CA GLY A 345 -17.88 -5.19 12.55
C GLY A 345 -19.27 -5.76 12.80
N CYS A 346 -19.69 -5.85 14.06
CA CYS A 346 -21.01 -6.33 14.44
C CYS A 346 -22.12 -5.34 14.06
N LEU A 347 -21.99 -4.07 14.44
CA LEU A 347 -22.99 -3.02 14.17
C LEU A 347 -23.11 -2.72 12.66
N CYS A 348 -22.00 -2.80 11.93
CA CYS A 348 -21.95 -2.56 10.50
C CYS A 348 -22.09 -3.85 9.66
N LEU A 349 -22.46 -4.98 10.27
CA LEU A 349 -22.71 -6.27 9.59
C LEU A 349 -21.53 -6.74 8.72
N GLY A 350 -20.30 -6.38 9.10
CA GLY A 350 -19.09 -6.69 8.34
C GLY A 350 -18.93 -5.93 7.01
N ILE A 351 -19.88 -5.05 6.64
CA ILE A 351 -19.86 -4.27 5.39
C ILE A 351 -18.53 -3.50 5.20
N PRO A 352 -17.94 -2.84 6.23
CA PRO A 352 -16.67 -2.13 6.07
C PRO A 352 -15.51 -3.03 5.62
N TYR A 353 -15.53 -4.31 6.00
CA TYR A 353 -14.48 -5.27 5.61
C TYR A 353 -14.59 -5.68 4.15
N ILE A 354 -15.80 -5.76 3.60
CA ILE A 354 -16.02 -6.02 2.16
C ILE A 354 -15.42 -4.89 1.33
N PHE A 355 -15.51 -3.64 1.80
CA PHE A 355 -14.83 -2.51 1.19
C PHE A 355 -13.30 -2.57 1.34
N MET A 356 -12.79 -3.05 2.49
CA MET A 356 -11.33 -3.20 2.68
C MET A 356 -10.70 -4.13 1.65
N THR A 357 -11.27 -5.30 1.41
CA THR A 357 -10.72 -6.27 0.46
C THR A 357 -10.72 -5.74 -0.98
N ARG A 358 -11.77 -4.99 -1.37
CA ARG A 358 -11.88 -4.43 -2.72
C ARG A 358 -10.95 -3.24 -2.97
N THR A 359 -10.64 -2.46 -1.93
CA THR A 359 -9.73 -1.30 -2.04
C THR A 359 -8.25 -1.67 -2.16
N HIS A 360 -7.84 -2.86 -1.72
CA HIS A 360 -6.44 -3.29 -1.88
C HIS A 360 -6.04 -3.47 -3.34
N HIS A 361 -7.00 -3.85 -4.20
CA HIS A 361 -6.80 -3.90 -5.65
C HIS A 361 -6.91 -2.53 -6.31
N TYR A 362 -7.48 -1.53 -5.62
CA TYR A 362 -7.69 -0.19 -6.16
C TYR A 362 -6.58 0.80 -5.79
N SER A 363 -5.92 0.64 -4.63
CA SER A 363 -4.81 1.53 -4.22
C SER A 363 -3.53 1.33 -5.03
N PHE A 364 -3.45 0.27 -5.84
CA PHE A 364 -2.34 0.08 -6.78
C PHE A 364 -2.45 1.00 -8.01
N ASP A 365 -3.65 1.52 -8.26
CA ASP A 365 -3.96 2.38 -9.42
C ASP A 365 -4.09 3.87 -9.02
N GLU A 366 -3.73 4.23 -7.79
CA GLU A 366 -3.74 5.64 -7.32
C GLU A 366 -2.64 6.49 -7.98
N GLU A 367 -1.56 5.89 -8.48
CA GLU A 367 -0.49 6.60 -9.22
C GLU A 367 -0.75 6.72 -10.74
N SER A 368 -1.66 5.91 -11.32
CA SER A 368 -1.88 5.90 -12.78
C SER A 368 -2.81 7.02 -13.30
N GLY A 369 -3.41 7.82 -12.41
CA GLY A 369 -4.29 8.94 -12.77
C GLY A 369 -5.63 8.54 -13.41
N LEU A 370 -5.88 7.25 -13.64
CA LEU A 370 -7.14 6.74 -14.21
C LEU A 370 -8.11 6.33 -13.09
N HIS A 371 -8.68 7.33 -12.41
CA HIS A 371 -9.63 7.13 -11.33
C HIS A 371 -10.94 6.46 -11.78
N THR A 372 -10.99 5.12 -11.77
CA THR A 372 -12.25 4.37 -12.00
C THR A 372 -13.07 4.25 -10.71
N ALA A 373 -13.53 5.37 -10.17
CA ALA A 373 -14.32 5.40 -8.93
C ALA A 373 -15.83 5.24 -9.13
N GLY A 374 -16.24 5.04 -10.38
CA GLY A 374 -17.64 4.81 -10.77
C GLY A 374 -18.38 3.77 -9.93
N PRO A 375 -17.79 2.60 -9.59
CA PRO A 375 -18.52 1.56 -8.86
C PRO A 375 -18.98 1.98 -7.46
N MET A 376 -18.19 2.80 -6.77
CA MET A 376 -18.46 3.22 -5.39
C MET A 376 -19.52 4.32 -5.34
N LEU A 377 -19.46 5.27 -6.29
CA LEU A 377 -20.48 6.29 -6.46
C LEU A 377 -21.82 5.69 -6.90
N MET A 378 -21.78 4.75 -7.83
CA MET A 378 -22.97 4.01 -8.26
C MET A 378 -23.59 3.26 -7.09
N LEU A 379 -22.79 2.60 -6.24
CA LEU A 379 -23.29 1.90 -5.07
C LEU A 379 -23.91 2.85 -4.03
N SER A 380 -23.30 4.02 -3.78
CA SER A 380 -23.86 5.05 -2.87
C SER A 380 -25.16 5.66 -3.40
N ALA A 381 -25.22 5.91 -4.71
CA ALA A 381 -26.42 6.42 -5.38
C ALA A 381 -27.57 5.39 -5.33
N CYS A 382 -27.27 4.12 -5.63
CA CYS A 382 -28.24 3.03 -5.51
C CYS A 382 -28.74 2.87 -4.07
N ALA A 383 -27.86 2.94 -3.07
CA ALA A 383 -28.25 2.87 -1.67
C ALA A 383 -29.22 4.00 -1.29
N CYS A 384 -28.99 5.21 -1.77
CA CYS A 384 -29.87 6.35 -1.55
C CYS A 384 -31.26 6.15 -2.19
N LEU A 385 -31.33 5.59 -3.40
CA LEU A 385 -32.59 5.28 -4.07
C LEU A 385 -33.39 4.24 -3.29
N VAL A 386 -32.75 3.15 -2.85
CA VAL A 386 -33.42 2.11 -2.07
C VAL A 386 -33.87 2.65 -0.71
N ALA A 387 -33.06 3.50 -0.05
CA ALA A 387 -33.45 4.17 1.19
C ALA A 387 -34.71 5.03 1.01
N ALA A 388 -34.81 5.77 -0.10
CA ALA A 388 -36.00 6.56 -0.41
C ALA A 388 -37.25 5.70 -0.62
N VAL A 389 -37.11 4.55 -1.29
CA VAL A 389 -38.22 3.59 -1.47
C VAL A 389 -38.69 3.04 -0.12
N ILE A 390 -37.76 2.63 0.75
CA ILE A 390 -38.10 2.09 2.09
C ILE A 390 -38.71 3.18 2.97
N LEU A 391 -38.20 4.40 2.90
CA LEU A 391 -38.79 5.55 3.59
C LEU A 391 -40.24 5.75 3.18
N SER A 392 -40.52 5.78 1.87
CA SER A 392 -41.88 5.92 1.34
C SER A 392 -42.78 4.76 1.77
N ALA A 393 -42.29 3.52 1.68
CA ALA A 393 -43.03 2.34 2.10
C ALA A 393 -43.32 2.34 3.61
N SER A 394 -42.37 2.80 4.43
CA SER A 394 -42.52 2.91 5.88
C SER A 394 -43.55 3.98 6.27
N VAL A 395 -43.57 5.12 5.56
CA VAL A 395 -44.60 6.16 5.77
C VAL A 395 -45.99 5.64 5.42
N THR A 396 -46.14 4.92 4.30
CA THR A 396 -47.39 4.26 3.92
C THR A 396 -47.80 3.17 4.91
N PHE A 397 -46.84 2.42 5.44
CA PHE A 397 -47.10 1.42 6.47
C PHE A 397 -47.62 2.06 7.77
N LEU A 398 -47.07 3.20 8.18
CA LEU A 398 -47.54 3.94 9.35
C LEU A 398 -48.92 4.59 9.17
N SER A 399 -49.37 4.82 7.95
CA SER A 399 -50.72 5.37 7.69
C SER A 399 -51.82 4.32 7.77
N LEU A 400 -51.48 3.03 7.88
CA LEU A 400 -52.46 1.96 8.08
C LEU A 400 -53.14 2.14 9.46
N PRO A 401 -54.48 2.22 9.49
CA PRO A 401 -55.21 2.31 10.75
C PRO A 401 -55.00 1.03 11.57
N GLN A 402 -55.07 1.15 12.90
CA GLN A 402 -54.92 0.03 13.85
C GLN A 402 -53.52 -0.58 13.98
N LEU A 403 -52.47 0.20 13.67
CA LEU A 403 -51.09 -0.24 13.86
C LEU A 403 -50.71 -0.29 15.35
N ASP A 404 -50.11 -1.41 15.76
CA ASP A 404 -49.58 -1.63 17.11
C ASP A 404 -48.44 -0.70 17.46
N ASP A 405 -48.30 -0.41 18.75
CA ASP A 405 -47.21 0.43 19.26
C ASP A 405 -45.83 -0.13 18.87
N VAL A 406 -45.68 -1.46 18.84
CA VAL A 406 -44.44 -2.13 18.42
C VAL A 406 -44.21 -2.00 16.90
N ALA A 407 -45.23 -2.24 16.08
CA ALA A 407 -45.14 -2.07 14.62
C ALA A 407 -44.94 -0.60 14.22
N ARG A 408 -45.50 0.32 15.00
CA ARG A 408 -45.34 1.76 14.85
C ARG A 408 -43.92 2.19 15.20
N LEU A 409 -43.38 1.67 16.30
CA LEU A 409 -41.99 1.91 16.70
C LEU A 409 -41.01 1.40 15.64
N THR A 410 -41.17 0.18 15.13
CA THR A 410 -40.30 -0.37 14.08
C THR A 410 -40.44 0.38 12.76
N GLY A 411 -41.65 0.84 12.41
CA GLY A 411 -41.88 1.75 11.29
C GLY A 411 -41.14 3.10 11.45
N PHE A 412 -41.17 3.70 12.64
CA PHE A 412 -40.40 4.92 12.93
C PHE A 412 -38.89 4.69 12.88
N LEU A 413 -38.40 3.56 13.38
CA LEU A 413 -36.98 3.18 13.27
C LEU A 413 -36.55 3.01 11.81
N ALA A 414 -37.39 2.38 10.98
CA ALA A 414 -37.13 2.24 9.55
C ALA A 414 -37.05 3.60 8.83
N ILE A 415 -37.91 4.55 9.19
CA ILE A 415 -37.88 5.94 8.69
C ILE A 415 -36.57 6.63 9.10
N LEU A 416 -36.21 6.56 10.40
CA LEU A 416 -34.98 7.19 10.93
C LEU A 416 -33.72 6.65 10.24
N PHE A 417 -33.61 5.33 10.10
CA PHE A 417 -32.47 4.71 9.42
C PHE A 417 -32.45 5.01 7.91
N SER A 418 -33.60 5.04 7.24
CA SER A 418 -33.67 5.41 5.81
C SER A 418 -33.24 6.87 5.58
N ALA A 419 -33.72 7.80 6.42
CA ALA A 419 -33.29 9.19 6.36
C ALA A 419 -31.79 9.35 6.65
N SER A 420 -31.27 8.65 7.66
CA SER A 420 -29.85 8.64 8.00
C SER A 420 -28.98 8.08 6.87
N SER A 421 -29.45 7.02 6.19
CA SER A 421 -28.81 6.46 5.00
C SER A 421 -28.67 7.50 3.90
N MET A 422 -29.75 8.21 3.54
CA MET A 422 -29.71 9.26 2.50
C MET A 422 -28.75 10.41 2.86
N VAL A 423 -28.81 10.92 4.10
CA VAL A 423 -27.90 11.99 4.54
C VAL A 423 -26.45 11.52 4.48
N SER A 424 -26.16 10.28 4.91
CA SER A 424 -24.82 9.73 4.85
C SER A 424 -24.33 9.50 3.43
N SER A 425 -25.20 9.12 2.47
CA SER A 425 -24.85 9.01 1.05
C SER A 425 -24.37 10.34 0.49
N VAL A 426 -25.08 11.44 0.80
CA VAL A 426 -24.70 12.79 0.37
C VAL A 426 -23.36 13.22 0.98
N LEU A 427 -23.17 12.98 2.28
CA LEU A 427 -21.90 13.28 2.95
C LEU A 427 -20.73 12.45 2.38
N ALA A 428 -20.98 11.17 2.06
CA ALA A 428 -20.01 10.30 1.40
C ALA A 428 -19.64 10.83 0.01
N LEU A 429 -20.60 11.29 -0.78
CA LEU A 429 -20.34 11.92 -2.09
C LEU A 429 -19.50 13.18 -1.98
N PHE A 430 -19.82 14.08 -1.05
CA PHE A 430 -19.03 15.29 -0.84
C PHE A 430 -17.62 14.98 -0.35
N ARG A 431 -17.49 14.05 0.59
CA ARG A 431 -16.18 13.61 1.09
C ARG A 431 -15.34 12.98 -0.01
N TYR A 432 -15.97 12.16 -0.84
CA TYR A 432 -15.33 11.52 -1.97
C TYR A 432 -14.77 12.58 -2.93
N LYS A 433 -15.57 13.60 -3.26
CA LYS A 433 -15.14 14.72 -4.10
C LYS A 433 -13.97 15.49 -3.46
N THR A 434 -14.05 15.79 -2.16
CA THR A 434 -12.96 16.50 -1.47
C THR A 434 -11.68 15.67 -1.33
N ASP A 435 -11.81 14.34 -1.25
CA ASP A 435 -10.66 13.44 -1.15
C ASP A 435 -9.96 13.35 -2.51
N ILE A 436 -10.69 13.20 -3.64
CA ILE A 436 -10.10 13.29 -5.00
C ILE A 436 -9.33 14.60 -5.19
N ASP A 437 -9.94 15.72 -4.80
CA ASP A 437 -9.34 17.04 -5.02
C ASP A 437 -8.07 17.23 -4.15
N ARG A 438 -7.86 16.40 -3.11
CA ARG A 438 -6.69 16.46 -2.21
C ARG A 438 -5.62 15.40 -2.50
N THR A 439 -5.96 14.26 -3.10
CA THR A 439 -5.01 13.17 -3.35
C THR A 439 -3.90 13.54 -4.34
N VAL A 440 -4.08 14.58 -5.15
CA VAL A 440 -3.09 15.06 -6.13
C VAL A 440 -1.81 15.64 -5.48
N VAL A 441 -1.81 15.94 -4.16
CA VAL A 441 -0.71 16.73 -3.54
C VAL A 441 0.07 15.99 -2.45
N TYR A 442 -0.27 14.75 -2.07
CA TYR A 442 0.34 14.10 -0.89
C TYR A 442 0.76 12.64 -1.10
N ILE A 443 1.65 12.41 -2.08
CA ILE A 443 2.38 11.15 -2.23
C ILE A 443 3.55 11.17 -1.23
N GLY A 444 3.30 10.73 0.00
CA GLY A 444 4.31 10.79 1.06
C GLY A 444 3.86 10.17 2.38
N SER A 445 3.82 8.85 2.43
CA SER A 445 4.06 8.01 3.62
C SER A 445 3.20 8.13 4.90
N GLU A 446 2.22 9.03 5.03
CA GLU A 446 1.41 9.17 6.27
C GLU A 446 -0.11 8.86 6.14
N GLY A 447 -0.55 8.25 5.04
CA GLY A 447 -1.97 8.12 4.68
C GLY A 447 -2.81 7.05 5.41
N LEU A 448 -2.20 6.04 6.06
CA LEU A 448 -2.92 4.86 6.55
C LEU A 448 -3.98 5.14 7.64
N ARG A 449 -3.78 6.16 8.49
CA ARG A 449 -4.75 6.51 9.55
C ARG A 449 -5.98 7.26 9.03
N HIS A 450 -5.80 8.12 8.04
CA HIS A 450 -6.90 8.89 7.46
C HIS A 450 -7.78 8.02 6.56
N LEU A 451 -7.18 7.06 5.86
CA LEU A 451 -7.90 6.10 5.03
C LEU A 451 -8.87 5.23 5.82
N SER A 452 -8.51 4.78 7.03
CA SER A 452 -9.41 3.97 7.87
C SER A 452 -10.69 4.71 8.25
N ARG A 453 -10.62 6.01 8.57
CA ARG A 453 -11.80 6.81 8.93
C ARG A 453 -12.67 7.13 7.71
N SER A 454 -12.05 7.44 6.57
CA SER A 454 -12.80 7.70 5.33
C SER A 454 -13.57 6.44 4.88
N ARG A 455 -12.96 5.25 5.01
CA ARG A 455 -13.60 3.96 4.71
C ARG A 455 -14.86 3.68 5.54
N ILE A 456 -14.85 4.01 6.83
CA ILE A 456 -16.04 3.84 7.69
C ILE A 456 -17.16 4.76 7.19
N ILE A 457 -16.86 6.03 6.92
CA ILE A 457 -17.86 7.01 6.46
C ILE A 457 -18.54 6.55 5.17
N MET A 458 -17.76 5.97 4.25
CA MET A 458 -18.28 5.50 2.97
C MET A 458 -19.17 4.25 3.06
N SER A 459 -19.05 3.47 4.14
CA SER A 459 -19.90 2.28 4.35
C SER A 459 -21.19 2.58 5.13
N LEU A 460 -21.27 3.72 5.83
CA LEU A 460 -22.43 4.13 6.62
C LEU A 460 -23.77 4.11 5.86
N PRO A 461 -23.86 4.56 4.59
CA PRO A 461 -25.13 4.55 3.88
C PRO A 461 -25.73 3.16 3.74
N LEU A 462 -24.90 2.17 3.46
CA LEU A 462 -25.31 0.77 3.32
C LEU A 462 -25.66 0.15 4.67
N VAL A 463 -24.93 0.50 5.73
CA VAL A 463 -25.23 0.02 7.09
C VAL A 463 -26.59 0.53 7.55
N PHE A 464 -26.85 1.84 7.42
CA PHE A 464 -28.15 2.40 7.76
C PHE A 464 -29.26 1.84 6.88
N LEU A 465 -29.00 1.61 5.60
CA LEU A 465 -29.97 0.97 4.69
C LEU A 465 -30.32 -0.45 5.14
N ALA A 466 -29.33 -1.27 5.50
CA ALA A 466 -29.56 -2.64 5.96
C ALA A 466 -30.41 -2.68 7.23
N TRP A 467 -30.12 -1.80 8.20
CA TRP A 467 -30.94 -1.66 9.41
C TRP A 467 -32.34 -1.13 9.14
N ALA A 468 -32.51 -0.23 8.15
CA ALA A 468 -33.83 0.22 7.72
C ALA A 468 -34.67 -0.93 7.14
N ILE A 469 -34.08 -1.77 6.28
CA ILE A 469 -34.74 -2.96 5.73
C ILE A 469 -35.14 -3.91 6.86
N ALA A 470 -34.21 -4.20 7.78
CA ALA A 470 -34.48 -5.12 8.89
C ALA A 470 -35.61 -4.59 9.80
N ALA A 471 -35.60 -3.30 10.14
CA ALA A 471 -36.64 -2.67 10.94
C ALA A 471 -38.00 -2.69 10.22
N PHE A 472 -38.03 -2.38 8.93
CA PHE A 472 -39.25 -2.37 8.13
C PHE A 472 -39.86 -3.77 8.00
N MET A 473 -39.05 -4.79 7.67
CA MET A 473 -39.48 -6.18 7.61
C MET A 473 -40.02 -6.66 8.96
N THR A 474 -39.37 -6.28 10.06
CA THR A 474 -39.86 -6.58 11.42
C THR A 474 -41.21 -5.93 11.71
N GLY A 475 -41.44 -4.69 11.26
CA GLY A 475 -42.74 -4.04 11.38
C GLY A 475 -43.85 -4.77 10.62
N ILE A 476 -43.58 -5.14 9.36
CA ILE A 476 -44.53 -5.88 8.53
C ILE A 476 -44.87 -7.24 9.13
N THR A 477 -43.88 -7.99 9.65
CA THR A 477 -44.14 -9.30 10.25
C THR A 477 -45.03 -9.17 11.48
N PHE A 478 -44.76 -8.20 12.37
CA PHE A 478 -45.62 -7.93 13.53
C PHE A 478 -47.04 -7.52 13.13
N TYR A 479 -47.20 -6.65 12.13
CA TYR A 479 -48.51 -6.28 11.63
C TYR A 479 -49.29 -7.47 11.04
N SER A 480 -48.59 -8.32 10.27
CA SER A 480 -49.18 -9.51 9.65
C SER A 480 -49.66 -10.53 10.69
N PHE A 481 -48.95 -10.66 11.81
CA PHE A 481 -49.39 -11.49 12.93
C PHE A 481 -50.66 -10.96 13.59
N ARG A 482 -50.80 -9.65 13.73
CA ARG A 482 -51.96 -9.05 14.38
C ARG A 482 -53.22 -9.18 13.52
N GLY A 483 -53.10 -9.07 12.20
CA GLY A 483 -54.21 -9.29 11.26
C GLY A 483 -54.89 -10.66 11.42
N ALA A 484 -54.18 -11.66 11.95
CA ALA A 484 -54.75 -12.97 12.27
C ALA A 484 -55.47 -13.01 13.63
N SER A 485 -55.19 -12.10 14.56
CA SER A 485 -55.66 -12.16 15.96
C SER A 485 -56.93 -11.34 16.25
N VAL A 486 -57.28 -10.35 15.43
CA VAL A 486 -58.37 -9.40 15.74
C VAL A 486 -59.71 -9.79 15.09
N THR A 487 -59.74 -10.76 14.18
CA THR A 487 -60.99 -11.31 13.64
C THR A 487 -61.57 -12.40 14.55
N ASN A 488 -62.30 -11.98 15.58
CA ASN A 488 -63.67 -12.40 15.92
C ASN A 488 -63.91 -12.78 17.39
N ARG A 489 -64.98 -12.18 17.96
CA ARG A 489 -65.61 -12.59 19.23
C ARG A 489 -66.54 -13.80 19.06
N MET A 490 -66.51 -14.49 17.91
CA MET A 490 -67.17 -15.78 17.70
C MET A 490 -66.28 -16.67 16.81
N GLU A 491 -65.66 -17.66 17.45
CA GLU A 491 -65.00 -18.84 16.88
C GLU A 491 -64.37 -18.70 15.49
N VAL A 492 -63.08 -18.38 15.47
CA VAL A 492 -62.21 -18.62 14.32
C VAL A 492 -61.23 -19.73 14.69
N ARG A 493 -61.38 -20.91 14.08
CA ARG A 493 -60.29 -21.88 13.99
C ARG A 493 -59.18 -21.22 13.16
N HIS A 494 -57.98 -21.10 13.73
CA HIS A 494 -56.79 -20.58 13.06
C HIS A 494 -55.94 -21.72 12.46
N PRO A 495 -56.20 -22.19 11.22
CA PRO A 495 -55.35 -23.21 10.59
C PRO A 495 -53.94 -22.71 10.25
N PHE A 496 -53.68 -21.40 10.33
CA PHE A 496 -52.42 -20.78 9.91
C PHE A 496 -51.49 -20.37 11.05
N GLU A 497 -51.91 -20.44 12.32
CA GLU A 497 -51.10 -20.02 13.47
C GLU A 497 -49.82 -20.87 13.60
N ALA A 498 -49.93 -22.17 13.34
CA ALA A 498 -48.77 -23.05 13.30
C ALA A 498 -47.81 -22.65 12.15
N TYR A 499 -48.34 -22.40 10.95
CA TYR A 499 -47.52 -22.14 9.76
C TYR A 499 -46.81 -20.78 9.84
N THR A 500 -47.44 -19.75 10.40
CA THR A 500 -46.86 -18.42 10.57
C THR A 500 -45.84 -18.36 11.71
N HIS A 501 -46.07 -19.09 12.80
CA HIS A 501 -45.07 -19.26 13.87
C HIS A 501 -43.79 -19.92 13.34
N TRP A 502 -43.93 -21.02 12.58
CA TRP A 502 -42.78 -21.68 11.95
C TRP A 502 -42.10 -20.82 10.89
N ALA A 503 -42.86 -20.02 10.14
CA ALA A 503 -42.28 -19.09 9.17
C ALA A 503 -41.40 -18.03 9.84
N VAL A 504 -41.77 -17.52 11.01
CA VAL A 504 -41.00 -16.48 11.71
C VAL A 504 -39.87 -17.01 12.56
N VAL A 505 -40.05 -18.16 13.20
CA VAL A 505 -38.90 -18.89 13.76
C VAL A 505 -37.92 -19.24 12.65
N GLY A 506 -38.43 -19.57 11.45
CA GLY A 506 -37.64 -19.80 10.24
C GLY A 506 -36.89 -18.55 9.77
N THR A 507 -37.53 -17.38 9.68
CA THR A 507 -36.87 -16.15 9.21
C THR A 507 -35.90 -15.57 10.24
N LEU A 508 -36.25 -15.55 11.53
CA LEU A 508 -35.33 -15.17 12.61
C LEU A 508 -34.18 -16.15 12.74
N GLY A 509 -34.45 -17.46 12.63
CA GLY A 509 -33.44 -18.51 12.61
C GLY A 509 -32.52 -18.41 11.39
N ALA A 510 -33.06 -18.10 10.21
CA ALA A 510 -32.27 -17.88 9.00
C ALA A 510 -31.41 -16.61 9.10
N LEU A 511 -31.94 -15.50 9.62
CA LEU A 511 -31.17 -14.28 9.88
C LEU A 511 -30.08 -14.52 10.94
N GLY A 512 -30.41 -15.16 12.05
CA GLY A 512 -29.45 -15.53 13.09
C GLY A 512 -28.37 -16.49 12.58
N GLY A 513 -28.75 -17.49 11.78
CA GLY A 513 -27.84 -18.43 11.13
C GLY A 513 -26.93 -17.76 10.10
N MET A 514 -27.48 -16.85 9.28
CA MET A 514 -26.70 -16.05 8.33
C MET A 514 -25.67 -15.17 9.06
N LEU A 515 -26.08 -14.49 10.13
CA LEU A 515 -25.17 -13.70 10.97
C LEU A 515 -24.10 -14.56 11.65
N PHE A 516 -24.46 -15.77 12.10
CA PHE A 516 -23.51 -16.72 12.68
C PHE A 516 -22.48 -17.20 11.65
N VAL A 517 -22.93 -17.58 10.44
CA VAL A 517 -22.03 -17.99 9.35
C VAL A 517 -21.09 -16.84 8.97
N VAL A 518 -21.60 -15.62 8.84
CA VAL A 518 -20.78 -14.42 8.59
C VAL A 518 -19.75 -14.21 9.71
N ALA A 519 -20.13 -14.40 10.98
CA ALA A 519 -19.21 -14.28 12.11
C ALA A 519 -18.12 -15.38 12.13
N VAL A 520 -18.44 -16.61 11.68
CA VAL A 520 -17.47 -17.71 11.57
C VAL A 520 -16.50 -17.48 10.42
N PHE A 521 -16.99 -17.02 9.26
CA PHE A 521 -16.14 -16.70 8.12
C PHE A 521 -15.28 -15.45 8.35
N ALA A 522 -15.75 -14.47 9.12
CA ALA A 522 -14.96 -13.30 9.48
C ALA A 522 -13.82 -13.60 10.49
N ARG A 523 -13.81 -14.79 11.12
CA ARG A 523 -12.76 -15.23 12.05
C ARG A 523 -11.68 -16.10 11.39
N ARG A 524 -11.91 -16.55 10.16
CA ARG A 524 -10.90 -17.23 9.34
C ARG A 524 -10.27 -16.20 8.41
#